data_AF-K6YVU1-F1
#
_entry.id   AF-K6YVU1-F1
#
_cell.length_a   1.000
_cell.length_b   1.000
_cell.length_c   1.000
_cell.angle_alpha   90.00
_cell.angle_beta   90.00
_cell.angle_gamma   90.00
#
_symmetry.space_group_name_H-M   'P 1'
#
loop_
_entity.id
_entity.type
_entity.pdbx_description
1 polymer ?
#
loop_
_entity_poly.entity_id
_entity_poly.type
_entity_poly.pdbx_seq_one_letter_code
_entity_poly.pdbx_strand_id
1 'polypeptide(L)' 'MIAIVNISPKHTPAHGLNQYALKSDRVILCTFWHIRTCDSKTQLLIDAAEAYKNYKAEKSIGEAA' A
#
# COMPACT_ATOMS: atom_id res chain seq x y z
N MET A 1 -12.85 8.51 -0.17
CA MET A 1 -12.79 7.12 -0.72
C MET A 1 -11.40 6.56 -0.49
N ILE A 2 -11.27 5.30 -0.04
CA ILE A 2 -9.95 4.64 0.12
C ILE A 2 -9.76 3.64 -1.02
N ALA A 3 -8.58 3.66 -1.66
CA ALA A 3 -8.25 2.75 -2.75
C ALA A 3 -6.81 2.23 -2.64
N ILE A 4 -6.59 0.98 -3.03
CA ILE A 4 -5.28 0.36 -3.19
C ILE A 4 -5.01 0.23 -4.68
N VAL A 5 -3.93 0.86 -5.16
CA VAL A 5 -3.62 0.95 -6.58
C VAL A 5 -2.25 0.34 -6.83
N ASN A 6 -2.17 -0.62 -7.75
CA ASN A 6 -0.88 -1.13 -8.23
C ASN A 6 -0.17 -0.03 -9.03
N ILE A 7 1.06 0.30 -8.65
CA ILE A 7 1.89 1.33 -9.30
C ILE A 7 3.16 0.75 -9.95
N SER A 8 3.32 -0.57 -9.96
CA SER A 8 4.41 -1.24 -10.65
C SER A 8 4.34 -1.06 -12.19
N PRO A 9 5.49 -1.19 -12.91
CA PRO A 9 5.55 -0.97 -14.35
C PRO A 9 4.54 -1.83 -15.13
N LYS A 10 4.08 -1.31 -16.28
CA LYS A 10 2.99 -1.86 -17.13
C LYS A 10 3.08 -3.36 -17.46
N HIS A 11 4.25 -3.98 -17.35
CA HIS A 11 4.46 -5.41 -17.55
C HIS A 11 4.53 -6.19 -16.23
N THR A 12 3.62 -5.92 -15.31
CA THR A 12 3.64 -6.61 -14.03
C THR A 12 3.05 -8.02 -14.15
N PRO A 13 3.82 -9.09 -13.89
CA PRO A 13 3.32 -10.45 -14.01
C PRO A 13 2.14 -10.71 -13.06
N ALA A 14 1.30 -11.70 -13.39
CA ALA A 14 0.18 -12.13 -12.54
C ALA A 14 0.65 -12.62 -11.14
N HIS A 15 1.93 -12.97 -11.04
CA HIS A 15 2.63 -13.40 -9.84
C HIS A 15 3.91 -12.60 -9.66
N GLY A 16 4.25 -12.25 -8.42
CA GLY A 16 5.52 -11.57 -8.12
C GLY A 16 5.35 -10.37 -7.18
N LEU A 17 6.48 -9.74 -6.86
CA LEU A 17 6.53 -8.61 -5.95
C LEU A 17 6.15 -7.32 -6.67
N ASN A 18 5.05 -6.69 -6.23
CA ASN A 18 4.55 -5.45 -6.79
C ASN A 18 4.50 -4.35 -5.74
N GLN A 19 4.58 -3.10 -6.19
CA GLN A 19 4.42 -1.93 -5.35
C GLN A 19 3.01 -1.39 -5.52
N TYR A 20 2.38 -1.08 -4.40
CA TYR A 20 1.04 -0.54 -4.31
C TYR A 20 1.06 0.81 -3.59
N ALA A 21 0.10 1.66 -3.94
CA ALA A 21 -0.18 2.91 -3.25
C ALA A 21 -1.53 2.80 -2.54
N LEU A 22 -1.55 3.14 -1.25
CA LEU A 22 -2.78 3.41 -0.52
C LEU A 22 -3.15 4.89 -0.70
N LYS A 23 -4.34 5.12 -1.24
CA LYS A 23 -4.85 6.46 -1.55
C LYS A 23 -6.10 6.77 -0.73
N SER A 24 -6.18 8.03 -0.28
CA SER A 24 -7.46 8.65 0.09
C SER A 24 -7.74 9.77 -0.89
N ASP A 25 -8.81 9.62 -1.66
CA ASP A 25 -9.18 10.55 -2.74
C ASP A 25 -8.03 10.79 -3.74
N ARG A 26 -7.48 12.01 -3.80
CA ARG A 26 -6.37 12.37 -4.71
C ARG A 26 -4.98 12.27 -4.06
N VAL A 27 -4.91 11.94 -2.78
CA VAL A 27 -3.67 11.94 -2.00
C VAL A 27 -3.16 10.51 -1.81
N ILE A 28 -1.88 10.29 -2.09
CA ILE A 28 -1.18 9.05 -1.72
C ILE A 28 -0.80 9.18 -0.24
N LEU A 29 -1.29 8.25 0.57
CA LEU A 29 -0.98 8.19 2.00
C LEU A 29 0.35 7.49 2.22
N CYS A 30 0.52 6.31 1.62
CA CYS A 30 1.76 5.55 1.69
C CYS A 30 1.87 4.59 0.50
N THR A 31 3.08 4.07 0.31
CA THR A 31 3.37 3.00 -0.65
C THR A 31 3.87 1.77 0.09
N PHE A 32 3.53 0.59 -0.39
CA PHE A 32 3.95 -0.68 0.20
C PHE A 32 4.19 -1.74 -0.86
N TRP A 33 4.97 -2.75 -0.50
CA TRP A 33 5.28 -3.88 -1.37
C TRP A 33 4.39 -5.06 -0.99
N HIS A 34 3.90 -5.79 -1.99
CA HIS A 34 3.07 -6.96 -1.77
C HIS A 34 3.40 -8.05 -2.80
N ILE A 35 3.50 -9.30 -2.33
CA ILE A 35 3.69 -10.46 -3.19
C ILE A 35 2.34 -10.89 -3.74
N ARG A 36 2.14 -10.65 -5.03
CA ARG A 36 0.93 -11.04 -5.74
C ARG A 36 0.90 -12.55 -5.97
N THR A 37 -0.13 -13.21 -5.45
CA THR A 37 -0.50 -14.59 -5.78
C THR A 37 -2.00 -14.65 -6.09
N CYS A 38 -2.49 -15.75 -6.66
CA CYS A 38 -3.89 -15.87 -7.09
C CYS A 38 -4.91 -15.57 -5.97
N ASP A 39 -4.55 -15.89 -4.73
CA ASP A 39 -5.43 -15.81 -3.56
C ASP A 39 -5.02 -14.72 -2.56
N SER A 40 -4.06 -13.85 -2.91
CA SER A 40 -3.49 -12.88 -1.96
C SER A 40 -4.34 -11.62 -1.73
N LYS A 41 -5.60 -11.56 -2.19
CA LYS A 41 -6.43 -10.34 -2.06
C LYS A 41 -6.64 -9.93 -0.60
N THR A 42 -6.89 -10.89 0.28
CA THR A 42 -7.02 -10.62 1.73
C THR A 42 -5.69 -10.14 2.30
N GLN A 43 -4.58 -10.78 1.92
CA GLN A 43 -3.25 -10.38 2.36
C GLN A 43 -2.87 -8.98 1.88
N LEU A 44 -3.26 -8.59 0.67
CA LEU A 44 -3.06 -7.25 0.14
C LEU A 44 -3.75 -6.18 1.00
N LEU A 45 -4.93 -6.48 1.56
CA LEU A 45 -5.64 -5.57 2.47
C LEU A 45 -4.93 -5.47 3.83
N ILE A 46 -4.40 -6.59 4.33
CA ILE A 46 -3.63 -6.63 5.58
C ILE A 46 -2.36 -5.79 5.43
N ASP A 47 -1.59 -6.01 4.37
CA ASP A 47 -0.35 -5.28 4.11
C ASP A 47 -0.61 -3.76 3.95
N ALA A 48 -1.73 -3.39 3.32
CA ALA A 48 -2.14 -1.99 3.22
C ALA A 48 -2.47 -1.38 4.58
N ALA A 49 -3.13 -2.13 5.47
CA ALA A 49 -3.46 -1.67 6.81
C ALA A 49 -2.21 -1.50 7.68
N GLU A 50 -1.24 -2.42 7.57
CA GLU A 50 0.05 -2.31 8.25
C GLU A 50 0.85 -1.11 7.75
N ALA A 51 0.93 -0.93 6.43
CA ALA A 51 1.59 0.23 5.84
C ALA A 51 0.96 1.55 6.28
N TYR A 52 -0.36 1.61 6.41
CA TYR A 52 -1.06 2.79 6.93
C TYR A 52 -0.75 3.04 8.42
N LYS A 53 -0.71 1.98 9.23
CA LYS A 53 -0.38 2.08 10.66
C LYS A 53 1.03 2.65 10.85
N ASN A 54 1.99 2.19 10.07
CA ASN A 54 3.37 2.68 10.09
C ASN A 54 3.45 4.16 9.65
N TYR A 55 2.80 4.50 8.53
CA TYR A 55 2.70 5.88 8.07
C TYR A 55 2.11 6.82 9.14
N LYS A 56 1.05 6.38 9.83
CA LYS A 56 0.43 7.14 10.93
C LYS A 56 1.37 7.32 12.11
N ALA A 57 2.13 6.29 12.49
CA ALA A 57 3.10 6.37 13.58
C ALA A 57 4.21 7.39 13.26
N GLU A 58 4.74 7.39 12.04
CA GLU A 58 5.75 8.36 11.59
C GLU A 58 5.22 9.81 11.58
N LYS A 59 3.99 9.99 11.09
CA LYS A 59 3.29 11.29 11.09
C LYS A 59 3.12 11.86 12.50
N SER A 60 2.71 11.03 13.46
CA SER A 60 2.52 11.48 14.85
C SER A 60 3.82 11.87 15.54
N ILE A 61 4.97 11.32 15.12
CA ILE A 61 6.29 11.70 15.65
C ILE A 61 6.75 13.05 15.07
N GLY A 62 6.45 13.31 13.80
CA GLY A 62 6.81 14.57 13.13
C GLY A 62 5.97 15.80 13.53
N GLU A 63 4.77 15.59 14.09
CA GLU A 63 3.89 16.69 14.56
C GLU A 63 4.17 17.09 16.03
N ALA A 64 5.05 16.37 16.73
CA ALA A 64 5.42 16.63 18.12
C ALA A 64 6.80 17.30 18.30
N ALA A 65 7.43 17.76 17.20
CA ALA A 65 8.75 18.39 17.18
C ALA A 65 8.68 19.87 16.75
#